data_AF-A0A4D4MTC3-F1
#
_entry.id   AF-A0A4D4MTC3-F1
#
_cell.length_a   1.000
_cell.length_b   1.000
_cell.length_c   1.000
_cell.angle_alpha   90.00
_cell.angle_beta   90.00
_cell.angle_gamma   90.00
#
_symmetry.space_group_name_H-M   'P 1'
#
loop_
_entity.id
_entity.type
_entity.pdbx_description
1 polymer ?
#
loop_
_entity_poly.entity_id
_entity_poly.type
_entity_poly.pdbx_seq_one_letter_code
_entity_poly.pdbx_strand_id
1 'polypeptide(L)'
;MTATVSYPPPTLEDRTSSSYSSYLRLSLAPVGPAPALLDGAWWPRSRDLDAELPALTAVLDPLWGRITRVTVNPTYWPVFPRKVPVAGHVVKVGWFLAEQDPHELMLLSYQVGRWDLLVIPPRTPPASAAWLMAAASDPWAHRPRAG
;
A
#
# COMPACT_ATOMS: atom_id res chain seq x y z
N MET A 1 -33.70 22.18 -28.35
CA MET A 1 -32.35 22.17 -27.74
C MET A 1 -32.24 20.91 -26.89
N THR A 2 -31.44 19.93 -27.30
CA THR A 2 -31.05 18.80 -26.44
C THR A 2 -29.68 18.33 -26.92
N ALA A 3 -28.65 18.53 -26.10
CA ALA A 3 -27.29 18.06 -26.39
C ALA A 3 -27.10 16.70 -25.71
N THR A 4 -26.95 15.64 -26.50
CA THR A 4 -26.59 14.31 -26.01
C THR A 4 -25.09 14.30 -25.75
N VAL A 5 -24.68 14.37 -24.48
CA VAL A 5 -23.30 14.13 -24.06
C VAL A 5 -23.06 12.63 -24.13
N SER A 6 -22.32 12.19 -25.14
CA SER A 6 -21.85 10.82 -25.28
C SER A 6 -20.64 10.63 -24.38
N TYR A 7 -20.82 10.01 -23.22
CA TYR A 7 -19.69 9.59 -22.38
C TYR A 7 -19.03 8.37 -23.04
N PRO A 8 -17.69 8.34 -23.23
CA PRO A 8 -17.01 7.13 -23.64
C PRO A 8 -17.21 6.05 -22.56
N PRO A 9 -17.34 4.76 -22.94
CA PRO A 9 -17.40 3.69 -21.96
C PRO A 9 -16.11 3.72 -21.12
N PRO A 10 -16.18 3.58 -19.79
CA PRO A 10 -14.97 3.45 -18.98
C PRO A 10 -14.19 2.24 -19.51
N THR A 11 -12.92 2.45 -19.84
CA THR A 11 -12.00 1.37 -20.24
C THR A 11 -12.00 0.29 -19.16
N LEU A 12 -11.93 -0.99 -19.57
CA LEU A 12 -11.96 -2.14 -18.65
C LEU A 12 -10.96 -2.02 -17.49
N GLU A 13 -9.85 -1.32 -17.71
CA GLU A 13 -8.80 -1.02 -16.73
C GLU A 13 -9.27 -0.18 -15.54
N ASP A 14 -10.19 0.76 -15.77
CA ASP A 14 -10.76 1.62 -14.71
C ASP A 14 -11.71 0.81 -13.81
N ARG A 15 -12.51 -0.07 -14.42
CA ARG A 15 -13.40 -0.97 -13.67
C ARG A 15 -12.61 -1.99 -12.85
N THR A 16 -11.51 -2.53 -13.39
CA THR A 16 -10.64 -3.43 -12.63
C THR A 16 -9.91 -2.70 -11.52
N SER A 17 -9.38 -1.50 -11.76
CA SER A 17 -8.69 -0.69 -10.74
C SER A 17 -9.61 -0.29 -9.60
N SER A 18 -10.85 0.11 -9.92
CA SER A 18 -11.89 0.41 -8.92
C SER A 18 -12.30 -0.82 -8.11
N SER A 19 -12.44 -1.98 -8.75
CA SER A 19 -12.71 -3.25 -8.05
C SER A 19 -11.53 -3.60 -7.13
N TYR A 20 -10.29 -3.58 -7.62
CA TYR A 20 -9.10 -3.86 -6.80
C TYR A 20 -8.93 -2.88 -5.63
N SER A 21 -9.23 -1.60 -5.84
CA SER A 21 -9.22 -0.57 -4.79
C SER A 21 -10.28 -0.83 -3.71
N SER A 22 -11.47 -1.30 -4.09
CA SER A 22 -12.55 -1.60 -3.13
C SER A 22 -12.24 -2.77 -2.18
N TYR A 23 -11.32 -3.65 -2.55
CA TYR A 23 -10.85 -4.76 -1.70
C TYR A 23 -9.58 -4.43 -0.90
N LEU A 24 -8.89 -3.35 -1.26
CA LEU A 24 -7.66 -2.89 -0.61
C LEU A 24 -7.98 -2.27 0.75
N ARG A 25 -7.28 -2.73 1.79
CA ARG A 25 -7.35 -2.14 3.14
C ARG A 25 -6.06 -1.36 3.38
N LEU A 26 -6.10 -0.06 3.09
CA LEU A 26 -4.98 0.84 3.18
C LEU A 26 -5.38 2.09 3.97
N SER A 27 -4.52 2.55 4.86
CA SER A 27 -4.63 3.83 5.56
C SER A 27 -3.29 4.53 5.41
N LEU A 28 -3.29 5.78 4.97
CA LEU A 28 -2.07 6.56 4.73
C LEU A 28 -2.00 7.68 5.75
N ALA A 29 -0.78 7.97 6.22
CA ALA A 29 -0.53 9.15 7.02
C ALA A 29 -0.79 10.41 6.17
N PRO A 30 -1.42 11.46 6.72
CA PRO A 30 -1.59 12.71 6.01
C PRO A 30 -0.22 13.34 5.73
N VAL A 31 -0.05 13.87 4.53
CA VAL A 31 1.15 14.66 4.19
C VAL A 31 1.12 15.93 5.02
N GLY A 32 2.11 16.09 5.90
CA GLY A 32 2.15 17.20 6.85
C GLY A 32 3.57 17.61 7.25
N PRO A 33 3.71 18.74 7.97
CA PRO A 33 5.00 19.29 8.37
C PRO A 33 5.73 18.43 9.42
N ALA A 34 5.02 17.53 10.10
CA ALA A 34 5.62 16.55 11.00
C ALA A 34 5.87 15.24 10.24
N PRO A 35 7.12 14.75 10.16
CA PRO A 35 7.39 13.44 9.56
C PRO A 35 6.75 12.35 10.43
N ALA A 36 5.86 11.56 9.83
CA ALA A 36 5.37 10.35 10.46
C ALA A 36 6.49 9.29 10.46
N LEU A 37 6.48 8.40 11.47
CA LEU A 37 7.44 7.29 11.53
C LEU A 37 7.21 6.28 10.38
N LEU A 38 5.96 6.16 9.94
CA LEU A 38 5.51 5.35 8.83
C LEU A 38 4.59 6.21 7.95
N ASP A 39 4.58 5.93 6.66
CA ASP A 39 3.71 6.60 5.69
C ASP A 39 2.28 6.02 5.70
N GLY A 40 2.05 4.97 6.49
CA GLY A 40 0.72 4.40 6.72
C GLY A 40 0.74 2.93 7.12
N ALA A 41 -0.40 2.29 6.92
CA ALA A 41 -0.61 0.87 7.15
C ALA A 41 -1.39 0.20 6.01
N TRP A 42 -0.97 -1.00 5.71
CA TRP A 42 -1.59 -1.90 4.77
C TRP A 42 -2.01 -3.21 5.47
N TRP A 43 -3.27 -3.59 5.30
CA TRP A 43 -3.82 -4.84 5.83
C TRP A 43 -4.17 -5.79 4.68
N PRO A 44 -3.19 -6.56 4.15
CA PRO A 44 -3.43 -7.48 3.04
C PRO A 44 -4.45 -8.56 3.41
N ARG A 45 -5.11 -9.13 2.41
CA ARG A 45 -6.08 -10.24 2.61
C ARG A 45 -5.37 -11.58 2.74
N SER A 46 -4.20 -11.70 2.14
CA SER A 46 -3.37 -12.90 2.08
C SER A 46 -1.89 -12.56 2.27
N ARG A 47 -1.03 -13.59 2.27
CA ARG A 47 0.43 -13.43 2.23
C ARG A 47 0.99 -13.74 0.84
N ASP A 48 0.18 -13.56 -0.19
CA ASP A 48 0.56 -13.75 -1.58
C ASP A 48 0.84 -12.39 -2.23
N LEU A 49 2.11 -12.07 -2.44
CA LEU A 49 2.50 -10.79 -3.02
C LEU A 49 2.06 -10.65 -4.48
N ASP A 50 1.95 -11.74 -5.24
CA ASP A 50 1.50 -11.69 -6.64
C ASP A 50 0.03 -11.26 -6.73
N ALA A 51 -0.80 -11.70 -5.77
CA ALA A 51 -2.21 -11.35 -5.71
C ALA A 51 -2.47 -9.95 -5.13
N GLU A 52 -1.62 -9.50 -4.21
CA GLU A 52 -1.88 -8.33 -3.37
C GLU A 52 -1.24 -7.03 -3.93
N LEU A 53 -0.04 -7.11 -4.52
CA LEU A 53 0.67 -5.93 -5.05
C LEU A 53 -0.04 -5.22 -6.23
N PRO A 54 -0.75 -5.90 -7.15
CA PRO A 54 -1.48 -5.21 -8.20
C PRO A 54 -2.54 -4.25 -7.67
N ALA A 55 -3.27 -4.64 -6.61
CA ALA A 55 -4.28 -3.79 -5.99
C ALA A 55 -3.65 -2.62 -5.23
N LEU A 56 -2.54 -2.88 -4.51
CA LEU A 56 -1.81 -1.85 -3.79
C LEU A 56 -1.25 -0.78 -4.75
N THR A 57 -0.56 -1.21 -5.80
CA THR A 57 0.03 -0.28 -6.79
C THR A 57 -1.01 0.49 -7.59
N ALA A 58 -2.14 -0.11 -7.94
CA ALA A 58 -3.22 0.60 -8.64
C ALA A 58 -3.73 1.82 -7.87
N VAL A 59 -3.73 1.77 -6.53
CA VAL A 59 -4.13 2.91 -5.68
C VAL A 59 -2.98 3.89 -5.45
N LEU A 60 -1.75 3.38 -5.28
CA LEU A 60 -0.61 4.22 -4.91
C LEU A 60 0.05 4.94 -6.09
N ASP A 61 0.09 4.33 -7.27
CA ASP A 61 0.70 4.90 -8.46
C ASP A 61 0.15 6.29 -8.83
N PRO A 62 -1.19 6.52 -8.83
CA PRO A 62 -1.75 7.84 -9.10
C PRO A 62 -1.51 8.86 -7.99
N LEU A 63 -1.38 8.40 -6.73
CA LEU A 63 -1.25 9.26 -5.56
C LEU A 63 0.18 9.76 -5.35
N TRP A 64 1.16 8.89 -5.62
CA TRP A 64 2.57 9.10 -5.23
C TRP A 64 3.55 8.84 -6.38
N GLY A 65 3.05 8.42 -7.54
CA GLY A 65 3.87 8.07 -8.69
C GLY A 65 4.23 6.59 -8.70
N ARG A 66 4.66 6.16 -9.89
CA ARG A 66 4.86 4.75 -10.24
C ARG A 66 5.83 4.03 -9.30
N ILE A 67 5.34 3.02 -8.60
CA ILE A 67 6.15 2.18 -7.72
C ILE A 67 7.02 1.23 -8.54
N THR A 68 8.32 1.23 -8.33
CA THR A 68 9.24 0.38 -9.10
C THR A 68 9.82 -0.78 -8.29
N ARG A 69 9.84 -0.65 -6.96
CA ARG A 69 10.35 -1.69 -6.06
C ARG A 69 9.55 -1.76 -4.77
N VAL A 70 9.37 -2.98 -4.30
CA VAL A 70 8.86 -3.32 -2.97
C VAL A 70 9.95 -4.10 -2.25
N THR A 71 10.14 -3.85 -0.95
CA THR A 71 10.85 -4.80 -0.11
C THR A 71 10.04 -5.19 1.12
N VAL A 72 10.13 -6.47 1.47
CA VAL A 72 9.52 -7.03 2.67
C VAL A 72 10.53 -7.94 3.37
N ASN A 73 10.42 -8.09 4.69
CA ASN A 73 11.13 -9.12 5.41
C ASN A 73 10.44 -10.48 5.17
N PRO A 74 11.14 -11.52 4.69
CA PRO A 74 10.53 -12.77 4.22
C PRO A 74 9.98 -13.67 5.34
N THR A 75 10.20 -13.33 6.62
CA THR A 75 9.80 -14.14 7.79
C THR A 75 8.33 -14.58 7.74
N TYR A 76 7.43 -13.71 7.27
CA TYR A 76 5.98 -13.99 7.20
C TYR A 76 5.42 -14.07 5.78
N TRP A 77 6.28 -14.15 4.77
CA TRP A 77 5.89 -14.25 3.36
C TRP A 77 6.32 -15.60 2.79
N PRO A 78 5.39 -16.56 2.63
CA PRO A 78 5.71 -17.93 2.24
C PRO A 78 6.16 -18.04 0.78
N VAL A 79 5.67 -17.13 -0.08
CA VAL A 79 6.04 -17.06 -1.50
C VAL A 79 6.66 -15.71 -1.77
N PHE A 80 7.81 -15.72 -2.46
CA PHE A 80 8.59 -14.52 -2.73
C PHE A 80 8.84 -14.34 -4.23
N PRO A 81 7.87 -13.79 -4.98
CA PRO A 81 8.08 -13.54 -6.41
C PRO A 81 9.13 -12.46 -6.59
N ARG A 82 10.11 -12.64 -7.47
CA ARG A 82 11.15 -11.60 -7.70
C ARG A 82 10.60 -10.39 -8.44
N LYS A 83 9.51 -10.58 -9.19
CA LYS A 83 8.88 -9.58 -10.05
C LYS A 83 7.38 -9.84 -10.09
N VAL A 84 6.58 -8.81 -9.84
CA VAL A 84 5.12 -8.89 -9.95
C VAL A 84 4.65 -7.97 -11.08
N PRO A 85 3.95 -8.49 -12.08
CA PRO A 85 3.31 -7.65 -13.09
C PRO A 85 2.12 -6.92 -12.48
N VAL A 86 2.03 -5.63 -12.73
CA VAL A 86 0.95 -4.74 -12.30
C VAL A 86 0.48 -3.90 -13.49
N ALA A 87 -0.56 -3.08 -13.30
CA ALA A 87 -1.12 -2.28 -14.39
C ALA A 87 -0.03 -1.41 -15.06
N GLY A 88 0.29 -1.73 -16.32
CA GLY A 88 1.25 -1.00 -17.14
C GLY A 88 2.73 -1.14 -16.76
N HIS A 89 3.10 -1.96 -15.75
CA HIS A 89 4.50 -2.10 -15.35
C HIS A 89 4.82 -3.33 -14.51
N VAL A 90 6.09 -3.46 -14.11
CA VAL A 90 6.56 -4.56 -13.25
C VAL A 90 7.19 -3.98 -12.01
N VAL A 91 6.73 -4.45 -10.85
CA VAL A 91 7.33 -4.15 -9.55
C VAL A 91 8.39 -5.19 -9.24
N LYS A 92 9.61 -4.76 -8.90
CA LYS A 92 10.64 -5.66 -8.39
C LYS A 92 10.41 -5.90 -6.91
N VAL A 93 10.41 -7.15 -6.47
CA VAL A 93 10.34 -7.48 -5.04
C VAL A 93 11.72 -7.90 -4.57
N GLY A 94 12.23 -7.20 -3.57
CA GLY A 94 13.46 -7.55 -2.86
C GLY A 94 13.18 -7.85 -1.39
N TRP A 95 14.15 -8.40 -0.69
CA TRP A 95 14.04 -8.67 0.74
C TRP A 95 15.33 -8.34 1.47
N PHE A 96 15.21 -8.02 2.75
CA PHE A 96 16.32 -7.85 3.69
C PHE A 96 15.95 -8.57 4.99
N LEU A 97 16.75 -9.54 5.41
CA LEU A 97 16.49 -10.34 6.62
C LEU A 97 16.95 -9.64 7.91
N ALA A 98 18.08 -8.93 7.86
CA ALA A 98 18.77 -8.43 9.05
C ALA A 98 18.30 -7.04 9.51
N GLU A 99 17.86 -6.19 8.58
CA GLU A 99 17.62 -4.76 8.85
C GLU A 99 16.15 -4.33 8.73
N GLN A 100 15.27 -5.18 8.18
CA GLN A 100 13.87 -4.80 7.91
C GLN A 100 12.93 -5.46 8.93
N ASP A 101 12.00 -4.68 9.50
CA ASP A 101 11.00 -5.21 10.43
C ASP A 101 10.09 -6.24 9.71
N PRO A 102 9.77 -7.40 10.33
CA PRO A 102 8.84 -8.41 9.80
C PRO A 102 7.46 -7.88 9.38
N HIS A 103 7.04 -6.76 9.95
CA HIS A 103 5.78 -6.08 9.71
C HIS A 103 5.95 -4.78 8.94
N GLU A 104 7.09 -4.52 8.31
CA GLU A 104 7.30 -3.34 7.47
C GLU A 104 7.36 -3.72 6.00
N LEU A 105 6.71 -2.91 5.16
CA LEU A 105 6.82 -2.97 3.70
C LEU A 105 7.31 -1.63 3.19
N MET A 106 8.48 -1.66 2.57
CA MET A 106 9.09 -0.49 1.95
C MET A 106 8.71 -0.46 0.46
N LEU A 107 8.25 0.70 0.01
CA LEU A 107 7.94 1.03 -1.37
C LEU A 107 8.95 2.05 -1.88
N LEU A 108 9.36 1.89 -3.13
CA LEU A 108 10.25 2.85 -3.79
C LEU A 108 9.65 3.30 -5.12
N SER A 109 9.54 4.61 -5.27
CA SER A 109 9.28 5.32 -6.51
C SER A 109 10.51 6.12 -6.89
N TYR A 110 10.99 6.00 -8.14
CA TYR A 110 12.13 6.81 -8.58
C TYR A 110 11.82 8.30 -8.67
N GLN A 111 10.54 8.68 -8.70
CA GLN A 111 10.12 10.06 -8.83
C GLN A 111 9.98 10.75 -7.46
N VAL A 112 9.47 10.03 -6.46
CA VAL A 112 9.04 10.64 -5.19
C VAL A 112 9.76 10.06 -3.97
N GLY A 113 10.50 8.96 -4.12
CA GLY A 113 11.40 8.44 -3.09
C GLY A 113 10.89 7.15 -2.45
N ARG A 114 10.95 7.07 -1.12
CA ARG A 114 10.65 5.87 -0.31
C ARG A 114 9.40 6.10 0.54
N TRP A 115 8.56 5.06 0.65
CA TRP A 115 7.48 4.97 1.64
C TRP A 115 7.61 3.71 2.48
N ASP A 116 7.36 3.82 3.78
CA ASP A 116 7.37 2.69 4.71
C ASP A 116 5.97 2.47 5.30
N LEU A 117 5.41 1.28 5.05
CA LEU A 117 4.07 0.90 5.49
C LEU A 117 4.12 -0.21 6.54
N LEU A 118 3.28 -0.09 7.56
CA LEU A 118 2.98 -1.21 8.46
C LEU A 118 2.15 -2.27 7.73
N VAL A 119 2.64 -3.51 7.68
CA VAL A 119 1.91 -4.70 7.24
C VAL A 119 1.22 -5.36 8.42
N ILE A 120 -0.10 -5.24 8.46
CA ILE A 120 -0.93 -5.92 9.46
C ILE A 120 -1.20 -7.35 8.97
N PRO A 121 -0.94 -8.40 9.78
CA PRO A 121 -1.21 -9.77 9.37
C PRO A 121 -2.69 -9.97 8.95
N PRO A 122 -2.97 -10.78 7.91
CA PRO A 122 -4.33 -10.94 7.37
C PRO A 122 -5.31 -11.51 8.40
N ARG A 123 -4.81 -12.33 9.34
CA ARG A 123 -5.60 -12.97 10.42
C ARG A 123 -5.79 -12.09 11.66
N THR A 124 -5.30 -10.85 11.65
CA THR A 124 -5.47 -9.91 12.77
C THR A 124 -6.95 -9.62 13.00
N PRO A 125 -7.45 -9.65 14.25
CA PRO A 125 -8.83 -9.30 14.55
C PRO A 125 -9.18 -7.89 14.02
N PRO A 126 -10.38 -7.66 13.45
CA PRO A 126 -10.71 -6.38 12.84
C PRO A 126 -10.55 -5.16 13.75
N ALA A 127 -10.90 -5.28 15.03
CA ALA A 127 -10.72 -4.20 15.99
C ALA A 127 -9.24 -3.84 16.21
N SER A 128 -8.38 -4.85 16.34
CA SER A 128 -6.93 -4.66 16.47
C SER A 128 -6.31 -4.11 15.19
N ALA A 129 -6.75 -4.60 14.03
CA ALA A 129 -6.28 -4.11 12.75
C ALA A 129 -6.66 -2.63 12.54
N ALA A 130 -7.92 -2.26 12.83
CA ALA A 130 -8.37 -0.88 12.74
C ALA A 130 -7.57 0.04 13.66
N TRP A 131 -7.29 -0.39 14.90
CA TRP A 131 -6.46 0.36 15.83
C TRP A 131 -5.02 0.53 15.31
N LEU A 132 -4.39 -0.53 14.80
CA LEU A 132 -3.05 -0.48 14.22
C LEU A 132 -2.99 0.43 12.99
N MET A 133 -4.01 0.37 12.11
CA MET A 133 -4.08 1.24 10.93
C MET A 133 -4.18 2.71 11.33
N ALA A 134 -4.99 3.02 12.34
CA ALA A 134 -5.11 4.37 12.87
C ALA A 134 -3.79 4.85 13.50
N ALA A 135 -3.16 4.02 14.33
CA ALA A 135 -1.89 4.37 14.98
C ALA A 135 -0.75 4.60 13.98
N ALA A 136 -0.64 3.77 12.94
CA ALA A 136 0.38 3.91 11.91
C ALA A 136 0.16 5.11 10.97
N SER A 137 -1.06 5.63 10.91
CA SER A 137 -1.41 6.78 10.08
C SER A 137 -1.51 8.08 10.90
N ASP A 138 -1.26 8.02 12.21
CA ASP A 138 -1.33 9.20 13.08
C ASP A 138 0.04 9.92 13.09
N PRO A 139 0.13 11.14 12.53
CA PRO A 139 1.37 11.92 12.51
C PRO A 139 1.86 12.30 13.92
N TRP A 140 1.04 12.13 14.97
CA TRP A 140 1.38 12.49 16.35
C TRP A 140 1.65 11.29 17.26
N ALA A 141 1.65 10.06 16.74
CA ALA A 141 1.76 8.83 17.54
C ALA A 141 3.04 8.75 18.43
N HIS A 142 4.06 9.55 18.12
CA HIS A 142 5.33 9.58 18.85
C HIS A 142 5.41 10.63 19.98
N ARG A 143 4.38 11.47 20.18
CA ARG A 143 4.38 12.48 21.25
C ARG A 143 3.64 11.90 22.48
N PRO A 144 4.22 11.92 23.70
CA PRO A 144 3.45 11.60 24.89
C PRO A 144 2.26 12.57 24.96
N ARG A 145 1.04 12.04 25.04
CA ARG A 145 -0.15 12.85 25.28
C ARG A 145 0.09 13.60 26.58
N ALA A 146 0.29 14.92 26.51
CA ALA A 146 0.28 15.77 27.69
C ALA A 146 -1.13 15.66 28.28
N GLY A 147 -1.21 15.14 29.51
CA GLY A 147 -2.43 15.11 30.32
C GLY A 147 -2.71 16.46 30.96
#